data_AF-A0A8J3FFM9-F1
#
_entry.id   AF-A0A8J3FFM9-F1
#
_cell.length_a   1.000
_cell.length_b   1.000
_cell.length_c   1.000
_cell.angle_alpha   90.00
_cell.angle_beta   90.00
_cell.angle_gamma   90.00
#
_symmetry.space_group_name_H-M   'P 1'
#
loop_
_entity.id
_entity.type
_entity.pdbx_description
1 polymer ?
#
loop_
_entity_poly.entity_id
_entity_poly.type
_entity_poly.pdbx_seq_one_letter_code
_entity_poly.pdbx_strand_id
1 'polypeptide(L)'
;MSALESYRAMLRDVIGPALREAGLRGSRGRWSLRTPAGDHGIVELRTSPASSRIEVQFQVTLAVAPAAWLDFRATRGMRAPRGGPRAADGVWREHLSLDSPLVARFRAADRGWWVITDSPYAEGVGPVVADLLVEVALPRLRALLDREALCRELRGRTDLTARQGSAALCADTTRTATHAPQRREARRGPRGGESVGRVR
;
A
#
# COMPACT_ATOMS: atom_id res chain seq x y z
N MET A 1 -20.97 -15.56 -11.60
CA MET A 1 -20.61 -14.21 -11.11
C MET A 1 -19.11 -14.05 -11.30
N SER A 2 -18.65 -12.99 -11.95
CA SER A 2 -17.21 -12.71 -12.12
C SER A 2 -16.56 -12.29 -10.79
N ALA A 3 -15.23 -12.42 -10.68
CA ALA A 3 -14.50 -11.97 -9.49
C ALA A 3 -14.74 -10.49 -9.16
N LEU A 4 -14.90 -9.66 -10.20
CA LEU A 4 -15.20 -8.24 -10.05
C LEU A 4 -16.62 -7.98 -9.53
N GLU A 5 -17.61 -8.77 -9.98
CA GLU A 5 -18.96 -8.71 -9.44
C GLU A 5 -19.01 -9.18 -7.99
N SER A 6 -18.31 -10.27 -7.67
CA SER A 6 -18.18 -10.78 -6.30
C SER A 6 -17.51 -9.77 -5.37
N TYR A 7 -16.41 -9.13 -5.80
CA TYR A 7 -15.77 -8.05 -5.05
C TYR A 7 -16.73 -6.88 -4.79
N ARG A 8 -17.49 -6.45 -5.81
CA ARG A 8 -18.46 -5.35 -5.65
C ARG A 8 -19.61 -5.72 -4.71
N ALA A 9 -20.11 -6.96 -4.79
CA ALA A 9 -21.13 -7.48 -3.88
C ALA A 9 -20.59 -7.50 -2.44
N MET A 10 -19.39 -8.03 -2.22
CA MET A 10 -18.72 -8.03 -0.92
C MET A 10 -18.59 -6.61 -0.32
N LEU A 11 -18.19 -5.61 -1.12
CA LEU A 11 -18.13 -4.22 -0.65
C LEU A 11 -19.51 -3.67 -0.27
N ARG A 12 -20.56 -4.03 -1.01
CA ARG A 12 -21.92 -3.51 -0.83
C ARG A 12 -22.63 -4.16 0.34
N ASP A 13 -22.49 -5.47 0.47
CA ASP A 13 -23.33 -6.33 1.31
C ASP A 13 -22.66 -6.69 2.64
N VAL A 14 -21.32 -6.62 2.70
CA VAL A 14 -20.57 -7.02 3.91
C VAL A 14 -19.76 -5.84 4.48
N ILE A 15 -18.75 -5.36 3.75
CA ILE A 15 -17.81 -4.36 4.28
C ILE A 15 -18.47 -2.99 4.44
N GLY A 16 -19.27 -2.57 3.46
CA GLY A 16 -19.95 -1.28 3.49
C GLY A 16 -20.88 -1.11 4.69
N PRO A 17 -21.78 -2.06 4.98
CA PRO A 17 -22.63 -2.05 6.16
C PRO A 17 -21.83 -1.99 7.46
N ALA A 18 -20.84 -2.86 7.65
CA ALA A 18 -20.00 -2.89 8.86
C ALA A 18 -19.31 -1.53 9.12
N LEU A 19 -18.74 -0.91 8.08
CA LEU A 19 -18.11 0.41 8.22
C LEU A 19 -19.13 1.52 8.54
N ARG A 20 -20.35 1.46 7.99
CA ARG A 20 -21.41 2.44 8.28
C ARG A 20 -21.95 2.32 9.69
N GLU A 21 -22.13 1.09 10.17
CA GLU A 21 -22.51 0.81 11.55
C GLU A 21 -21.46 1.33 12.53
N ALA A 22 -20.18 1.23 12.16
CA ALA A 22 -19.08 1.87 12.89
C ALA A 22 -19.00 3.41 12.71
N GLY A 23 -19.99 4.04 12.08
CA GLY A 23 -20.10 5.50 11.95
C GLY A 23 -19.33 6.12 10.79
N LEU A 24 -18.72 5.33 9.90
CA LEU A 24 -18.05 5.86 8.72
C LEU A 24 -19.05 6.25 7.64
N ARG A 25 -18.73 7.32 6.91
CA ARG A 25 -19.50 7.77 5.74
C ARG A 25 -18.73 7.48 4.46
N GLY A 26 -19.42 6.97 3.45
CA GLY A 26 -18.80 6.69 2.15
C GLY A 26 -19.39 5.48 1.43
N SER A 27 -18.76 5.14 0.31
CA SER A 27 -19.14 4.01 -0.55
C SER A 27 -18.03 3.69 -1.55
N ARG A 28 -18.23 2.61 -2.34
CA ARG A 28 -17.39 2.24 -3.50
C ARG A 28 -15.89 2.13 -3.19
N GLY A 29 -15.56 1.52 -2.05
CA GLY A 29 -14.17 1.31 -1.67
C GLY A 29 -13.56 2.48 -0.92
N ARG A 30 -14.31 3.51 -0.53
CA ARG A 30 -13.78 4.60 0.30
C ARG A 30 -14.78 5.07 1.34
N TRP A 31 -14.32 5.09 2.59
CA TRP A 31 -15.09 5.53 3.74
C TRP A 31 -14.24 6.45 4.61
N SER A 32 -14.89 7.38 5.31
CA SER A 32 -14.20 8.26 6.24
C SER A 32 -15.02 8.56 7.50
N LEU A 33 -14.29 8.76 8.59
CA LEU A 33 -14.73 9.46 9.79
C LEU A 33 -14.29 10.92 9.67
N ARG A 34 -15.10 11.83 10.19
CA ARG A 34 -14.73 13.24 10.32
C ARG A 34 -14.96 13.69 11.75
N THR A 35 -13.95 14.29 12.36
CA THR A 35 -14.06 14.89 13.70
C THR A 35 -14.70 16.28 13.62
N PRO A 36 -15.20 16.85 14.72
CA PRO A 36 -15.66 18.25 14.76
C PRO A 36 -14.56 19.26 14.39
N ALA A 37 -13.29 18.94 14.69
CA ALA A 37 -12.13 19.75 14.30
C ALA A 37 -11.81 19.66 12.79
N GLY A 38 -12.53 18.81 12.04
CA GLY A 38 -12.36 18.64 10.61
C GLY A 38 -11.30 17.62 10.21
N ASP A 39 -10.70 16.90 11.17
CA ASP A 39 -9.74 15.83 10.88
C ASP A 39 -10.46 14.62 10.28
N HIS A 40 -9.75 13.91 9.39
CA HIS A 40 -10.30 12.76 8.69
C HIS A 40 -9.55 11.48 9.04
N GLY A 41 -10.31 10.45 9.41
CA GLY A 41 -9.86 9.06 9.41
C GLY A 41 -10.40 8.39 8.16
N ILE A 42 -9.56 7.73 7.36
CA ILE A 42 -9.92 7.24 6.02
C ILE A 42 -9.63 5.74 5.95
N VAL A 43 -10.59 5.01 5.40
CA VAL A 43 -10.45 3.61 4.98
C VAL A 43 -10.66 3.56 3.46
N GLU A 44 -9.64 3.14 2.72
CA GLU A 44 -9.68 3.03 1.27
C GLU A 44 -9.30 1.61 0.81
N LEU A 45 -10.23 0.96 0.13
CA LEU A 45 -10.06 -0.32 -0.55
C LEU A 45 -9.79 -0.06 -2.03
N ARG A 46 -8.55 -0.30 -2.46
CA ARG A 46 -8.09 -0.04 -3.83
C ARG A 46 -7.74 -1.34 -4.52
N THR A 47 -8.29 -1.55 -5.71
CA THR A 47 -7.95 -2.68 -6.57
C THR A 47 -6.62 -2.48 -7.28
N SER A 48 -5.90 -3.57 -7.53
CA SER A 48 -4.67 -3.58 -8.31
C SER A 48 -4.99 -3.31 -9.79
N PRO A 49 -4.14 -2.58 -10.52
CA PRO A 49 -4.22 -2.51 -11.99
C PRO A 49 -4.14 -3.88 -12.68
N ALA A 50 -3.54 -4.88 -12.03
CA ALA A 50 -3.46 -6.25 -12.53
C ALA A 50 -4.76 -7.06 -12.37
N SER A 51 -5.79 -6.49 -11.72
CA SER A 51 -7.08 -7.17 -11.54
C SER A 51 -7.80 -7.37 -12.89
N SER A 52 -8.51 -8.47 -13.01
CA SER A 52 -9.27 -8.88 -14.19
C SER A 52 -10.69 -9.33 -13.82
N ARG A 53 -11.41 -9.93 -14.77
CA ARG A 53 -12.74 -10.52 -14.51
C ARG A 53 -12.67 -11.85 -13.75
N ILE A 54 -11.54 -12.55 -13.80
CA ILE A 54 -11.35 -13.85 -13.16
C ILE A 54 -10.61 -13.76 -11.83
N GLU A 55 -9.98 -12.62 -11.55
CA GLU A 55 -9.26 -12.38 -10.30
C GLU A 55 -9.26 -10.88 -9.98
N VAL A 56 -9.63 -10.53 -8.75
CA VAL A 56 -9.46 -9.18 -8.21
C VAL A 56 -8.45 -9.22 -7.09
N GLN A 57 -7.43 -8.39 -7.21
CA GLN A 57 -6.51 -8.13 -6.12
C GLN A 57 -6.83 -6.76 -5.52
N PHE A 58 -6.94 -6.65 -4.20
CA PHE A 58 -7.16 -5.36 -3.54
C PHE A 58 -6.30 -5.16 -2.29
N GLN A 59 -6.10 -3.90 -1.92
CA GLN A 59 -5.45 -3.47 -0.68
C GLN A 59 -6.42 -2.66 0.15
N VAL A 60 -6.38 -2.86 1.46
CA VAL A 60 -7.08 -2.02 2.43
C VAL A 60 -6.06 -1.07 3.04
N THR A 61 -6.29 0.23 2.89
CA THR A 61 -5.39 1.28 3.39
C THR A 61 -6.12 2.15 4.39
N LEU A 62 -5.49 2.35 5.55
CA LEU A 62 -5.91 3.29 6.57
C LEU A 62 -5.10 4.57 6.42
N ALA A 63 -5.71 5.72 6.68
CA ALA A 63 -5.00 6.99 6.69
C ALA A 63 -5.62 8.00 7.65
N VAL A 64 -4.79 8.90 8.17
CA VAL A 64 -5.24 10.08 8.93
C VAL A 64 -4.80 11.34 8.21
N ALA A 65 -5.76 12.24 7.98
CA ALA A 65 -5.56 13.53 7.33
C ALA A 65 -6.11 14.64 8.22
N PRO A 66 -5.26 15.26 9.06
CA PRO A 66 -5.67 16.38 9.89
C PRO A 66 -6.10 17.60 9.06
N ALA A 67 -7.03 18.41 9.56
CA ALA A 67 -7.53 19.59 8.86
C ALA A 67 -6.38 20.54 8.49
N ALA A 68 -5.53 20.88 9.45
CA ALA A 68 -4.37 21.75 9.21
C ALA A 68 -3.40 21.20 8.14
N TRP A 69 -3.27 19.88 8.03
CA TRP A 69 -2.45 19.25 6.99
C TRP A 69 -3.11 19.40 5.61
N LEU A 70 -4.43 19.21 5.53
CA LEU A 70 -5.18 19.42 4.29
C LEU A 70 -5.14 20.89 3.85
N ASP A 71 -5.25 21.83 4.79
CA ASP A 71 -5.13 23.27 4.52
C ASP A 71 -3.73 23.62 3.99
N PHE A 72 -2.69 23.12 4.66
CA PHE A 72 -1.32 23.29 4.20
C PHE A 72 -1.13 22.76 2.78
N ARG A 73 -1.62 21.55 2.47
CA ARG A 73 -1.55 20.98 1.11
C ARG A 73 -2.31 21.82 0.09
N ALA A 74 -3.46 22.39 0.46
CA ALA A 74 -4.22 23.27 -0.39
C ALA A 74 -3.45 24.55 -0.78
N THR A 75 -2.66 25.13 0.14
CA THR A 75 -1.78 26.28 -0.16
C THR A 75 -0.68 25.95 -1.17
N ARG A 76 -0.35 24.65 -1.32
CA ARG A 76 0.62 24.13 -2.29
C ARG A 76 -0.03 23.62 -3.59
N GLY A 77 -1.31 23.92 -3.80
CA GLY A 77 -2.07 23.48 -4.99
C GLY A 77 -2.51 22.00 -4.94
N MET A 78 -2.22 21.26 -3.87
CA MET A 78 -2.61 19.86 -3.69
C MET A 78 -3.96 19.74 -2.97
N ARG A 79 -5.00 20.33 -3.56
CA ARG A 79 -6.35 20.31 -2.96
C ARG A 79 -6.94 18.90 -2.96
N ALA A 80 -7.61 18.53 -1.88
CA ALA A 80 -8.38 17.30 -1.83
C ALA A 80 -9.49 17.31 -2.89
N PRO A 81 -9.88 16.14 -3.44
CA PRO A 81 -10.99 16.04 -4.38
C PRO A 81 -12.31 16.55 -3.78
N ARG A 82 -13.27 16.94 -4.65
CA ARG A 82 -14.62 17.40 -4.24
C ARG A 82 -15.41 16.38 -3.40
N GLY A 83 -15.02 15.10 -3.42
CA GLY A 83 -15.62 14.04 -2.60
C GLY A 83 -14.89 13.79 -1.28
N GLY A 84 -14.08 14.72 -0.79
CA GLY A 84 -13.26 14.57 0.42
C GLY A 84 -11.90 13.90 0.16
N PRO A 85 -11.02 13.89 1.17
CA PRO A 85 -9.66 13.35 1.06
C PRO A 85 -9.65 11.84 0.77
N ARG A 86 -8.55 11.37 0.19
CA ARG A 86 -8.20 9.97 -0.08
C ARG A 86 -7.12 9.51 0.89
N ALA A 87 -6.83 8.21 0.94
CA ALA A 87 -5.74 7.71 1.78
C ALA A 87 -4.40 8.37 1.42
N ALA A 88 -4.15 8.64 0.13
CA ALA A 88 -2.96 9.35 -0.35
C ALA A 88 -2.83 10.80 0.18
N ASP A 89 -3.90 11.39 0.69
CA ASP A 89 -3.91 12.74 1.25
C ASP A 89 -3.51 12.76 2.74
N GLY A 90 -3.41 11.59 3.38
CA GLY A 90 -3.08 11.46 4.79
C GLY A 90 -1.59 11.69 5.09
N VAL A 91 -1.32 12.30 6.24
CA VAL A 91 0.04 12.43 6.80
C VAL A 91 0.52 11.10 7.38
N TRP A 92 -0.42 10.30 7.88
CA TRP A 92 -0.19 8.93 8.35
C TRP A 92 -0.96 7.96 7.47
N ARG A 93 -0.33 6.83 7.13
CA ARG A 93 -0.91 5.75 6.31
C ARG A 93 -0.41 4.39 6.78
N GLU A 94 -1.26 3.39 6.66
CA GLU A 94 -0.92 2.00 6.93
C GLU A 94 -1.76 1.06 6.07
N HIS A 95 -1.15 0.01 5.55
CA HIS A 95 -1.88 -1.06 4.88
C HIS A 95 -2.33 -2.07 5.94
N LEU A 96 -3.60 -2.46 5.89
CA LEU A 96 -4.10 -3.52 6.76
C LEU A 96 -3.44 -4.83 6.31
N SER A 97 -2.41 -5.22 7.04
CA SER A 97 -1.66 -6.46 6.89
C SER A 97 -1.58 -7.08 8.26
N LEU A 98 -2.14 -8.28 8.42
CA LEU A 98 -1.93 -9.08 9.61
C LEU A 98 -1.19 -10.35 9.22
N ASP A 99 -0.13 -10.63 9.96
CA ASP A 99 0.63 -11.87 9.86
C ASP A 99 -0.10 -12.94 10.66
N SER A 100 -1.27 -13.34 10.17
CA SER A 100 -2.07 -14.43 10.73
C SER A 100 -2.26 -15.53 9.69
N PRO A 101 -2.12 -16.82 10.05
CA PRO A 101 -2.41 -17.92 9.14
C PRO A 101 -3.83 -17.88 8.54
N LEU A 102 -4.81 -17.39 9.31
CA LEU A 102 -6.19 -17.22 8.86
C LEU A 102 -6.33 -16.21 7.71
N VAL A 103 -5.46 -15.19 7.72
CA VAL A 103 -5.41 -14.12 6.72
C VAL A 103 -4.52 -14.53 5.55
N ALA A 104 -3.44 -15.27 5.81
CA ALA A 104 -2.48 -15.71 4.81
C ALA A 104 -3.12 -16.48 3.65
N ARG A 105 -4.13 -17.31 3.93
CA ARG A 105 -4.86 -18.07 2.90
C ARG A 105 -5.58 -17.21 1.87
N PHE A 106 -5.85 -15.94 2.18
CA PHE A 106 -6.57 -14.99 1.32
C PHE A 106 -5.65 -13.97 0.63
N ARG A 107 -4.32 -14.14 0.76
CA ARG A 107 -3.34 -13.20 0.21
C ARG A 107 -2.63 -13.75 -1.01
N ALA A 108 -2.27 -12.84 -1.92
CA ALA A 108 -1.29 -13.12 -2.96
C ALA A 108 0.09 -13.35 -2.31
N ALA A 109 0.83 -14.34 -2.81
CA ALA A 109 2.08 -14.81 -2.24
C ALA A 109 3.18 -13.74 -2.17
N ASP A 110 3.12 -12.71 -3.00
CA ASP A 110 4.26 -11.85 -3.30
C ASP A 110 4.12 -10.39 -2.85
N ARG A 111 2.92 -9.89 -2.48
CA ARG A 111 2.73 -8.42 -2.31
C ARG A 111 1.74 -7.99 -1.25
N GLY A 112 1.24 -8.94 -0.45
CA GLY A 112 0.36 -8.61 0.64
C GLY A 112 -1.02 -8.07 0.23
N TRP A 113 -1.41 -8.27 -1.02
CA TRP A 113 -2.74 -7.99 -1.55
C TRP A 113 -3.71 -9.09 -1.14
N TRP A 114 -4.96 -8.71 -0.93
CA TRP A 114 -6.09 -9.63 -0.80
C TRP A 114 -6.52 -10.08 -2.19
N VAL A 115 -6.89 -11.35 -2.34
CA VAL A 115 -7.29 -11.93 -3.64
C VAL A 115 -8.74 -12.38 -3.57
N ILE A 116 -9.47 -12.22 -4.67
CA ILE A 116 -10.80 -12.80 -4.88
C ILE A 116 -10.81 -13.40 -6.28
N THR A 117 -11.10 -14.69 -6.39
CA THR A 117 -11.21 -15.40 -7.67
C THR A 117 -12.67 -15.65 -8.07
N ASP A 118 -13.58 -15.76 -7.10
CA ASP A 118 -14.99 -16.11 -7.32
C ASP A 118 -15.90 -15.68 -6.15
N SER A 119 -17.18 -16.10 -6.19
CA SER A 119 -18.18 -15.80 -5.14
C SER A 119 -17.86 -16.49 -3.81
N PRO A 120 -17.61 -17.83 -3.75
CA PRO A 120 -17.25 -18.49 -2.50
C PRO A 120 -16.05 -17.83 -1.80
N TYR A 121 -15.05 -17.41 -2.58
CA TYR A 121 -13.89 -16.73 -2.02
C TYR A 121 -14.24 -15.35 -1.45
N ALA A 122 -15.09 -14.57 -2.14
CA ALA A 122 -15.56 -13.29 -1.63
C ALA A 122 -16.42 -13.42 -0.36
N GLU A 123 -17.23 -14.48 -0.27
CA GLU A 123 -18.03 -14.81 0.92
C GLU A 123 -17.16 -15.16 2.13
N GLY A 124 -15.99 -15.76 1.91
CA GLY A 124 -15.00 -16.01 2.97
C GLY A 124 -14.17 -14.78 3.35
N VAL A 125 -13.70 -14.01 2.36
CA VAL A 125 -12.83 -12.85 2.56
C VAL A 125 -13.58 -11.68 3.18
N GLY A 126 -14.83 -11.44 2.77
CA GLY A 126 -15.62 -10.29 3.18
C GLY A 126 -15.75 -10.14 4.70
N PRO A 127 -16.28 -11.16 5.41
CA PRO A 127 -16.43 -11.14 6.86
C PRO A 127 -15.10 -10.97 7.57
N VAL A 128 -14.05 -11.68 7.14
CA VAL A 128 -12.71 -11.55 7.74
C VAL A 128 -12.19 -10.12 7.62
N VAL A 129 -12.30 -9.49 6.45
CA VAL A 129 -11.88 -8.09 6.27
C VAL A 129 -12.75 -7.14 7.11
N ALA A 130 -14.07 -7.39 7.19
CA ALA A 130 -14.98 -6.58 8.00
C ALA A 130 -14.64 -6.66 9.50
N ASP A 131 -14.46 -7.86 10.04
CA ASP A 131 -14.10 -8.08 11.44
C ASP A 131 -12.75 -7.42 11.77
N LEU A 132 -11.74 -7.60 10.91
CA LEU A 132 -10.45 -6.94 11.09
C LEU A 132 -10.53 -5.42 11.05
N LEU A 133 -11.41 -4.88 10.20
CA LEU A 133 -11.67 -3.45 10.17
C LEU A 133 -12.29 -2.99 11.49
N VAL A 134 -13.35 -3.64 11.95
CA VAL A 134 -14.12 -3.22 13.12
C VAL A 134 -13.35 -3.43 14.42
N GLU A 135 -12.74 -4.59 14.61
CA GLU A 135 -12.13 -4.99 15.88
C GLU A 135 -10.71 -4.45 16.07
N VAL A 136 -9.98 -4.20 14.97
CA VAL A 136 -8.55 -3.84 15.03
C VAL A 136 -8.28 -2.48 14.40
N ALA A 137 -8.65 -2.33 13.13
CA ALA A 137 -8.24 -1.17 12.35
C ALA A 137 -8.92 0.13 12.81
N LEU A 138 -10.23 0.10 13.02
CA LEU A 138 -11.02 1.28 13.37
C LEU A 138 -10.72 1.81 14.78
N PRO A 139 -10.56 0.99 15.83
CA PRO A 139 -10.08 1.46 17.13
C PRO A 139 -8.74 2.19 17.03
N ARG A 140 -7.77 1.61 16.30
CA ARG A 140 -6.46 2.26 16.07
C ARG A 140 -6.62 3.57 15.30
N LEU A 141 -7.42 3.57 14.23
CA LEU A 141 -7.66 4.75 13.42
C LEU A 141 -8.29 5.88 14.25
N ARG A 142 -9.27 5.56 15.12
CA ARG A 142 -9.90 6.52 16.02
C ARG A 142 -8.92 7.07 17.06
N ALA A 143 -8.06 6.22 17.62
CA ALA A 143 -7.02 6.68 18.54
C ALA A 143 -6.07 7.68 17.86
N LEU A 144 -5.73 7.45 16.59
CA LEU A 144 -4.88 8.37 15.81
C LEU A 144 -5.59 9.63 15.31
N LEU A 145 -6.90 9.78 15.54
CA LEU A 145 -7.58 11.06 15.36
C LEU A 145 -7.36 12.00 16.54
N ASP A 146 -6.88 11.49 17.67
CA ASP A 146 -6.31 12.34 18.70
C ASP A 146 -4.95 12.89 18.22
N ARG A 147 -4.78 14.22 18.33
CA ARG A 147 -3.62 14.91 17.77
C ARG A 147 -2.33 14.52 18.48
N GLU A 148 -2.36 14.32 19.80
CA GLU A 148 -1.17 13.93 20.56
C GLU A 148 -0.75 12.51 20.22
N ALA A 149 -1.71 11.58 20.13
CA ALA A 149 -1.47 10.22 19.71
C ALA A 149 -0.88 10.16 18.29
N LEU A 150 -1.43 10.94 17.35
CA LEU A 150 -0.88 11.03 15.99
C LEU A 150 0.56 11.57 15.97
N CYS A 151 0.83 12.66 16.69
CA CYS A 151 2.18 13.22 16.77
C CYS A 151 3.18 12.24 17.38
N ARG A 152 2.77 11.50 18.43
CA ARG A 152 3.59 10.45 19.06
C ARG A 152 3.91 9.34 18.07
N GLU A 153 2.91 8.83 17.35
CA GLU A 153 3.05 7.81 16.32
C GLU A 153 3.98 8.28 15.18
N LEU A 154 3.80 9.51 14.69
CA LEU A 154 4.62 10.06 13.61
C LEU A 154 6.10 10.21 14.03
N ARG A 155 6.37 10.70 15.24
CA ARG A 155 7.75 10.78 15.77
C ARG A 155 8.39 9.41 15.89
N GLY A 156 7.67 8.43 16.44
CA GLY A 156 8.17 7.06 16.55
C GLY A 156 8.50 6.42 15.19
N ARG A 157 7.76 6.76 14.13
CA ARG A 157 8.07 6.32 12.76
C ARG A 157 9.30 7.00 12.18
N THR A 158 9.45 8.31 12.40
CA THR A 158 10.65 9.05 11.98
C THR A 158 11.91 8.46 12.63
N ASP A 159 11.82 8.10 13.91
CA ASP A 159 12.93 7.50 14.66
C ASP A 159 13.30 6.10 14.13
N LEU A 160 12.31 5.30 13.71
CA LEU A 160 12.55 3.99 13.08
C LEU A 160 13.21 4.14 11.69
N THR A 161 12.76 5.09 10.86
CA THR A 161 13.42 5.37 9.58
C THR A 161 14.83 5.93 9.75
N ALA A 162 15.08 6.75 10.78
CA ALA A 162 16.42 7.25 11.11
C ALA A 162 17.35 6.13 11.61
N ARG A 163 16.84 5.19 12.41
CA ARG A 163 17.60 4.02 12.87
C ARG A 163 17.89 3.02 11.74
N GLN A 164 16.93 2.77 10.86
CA GLN A 164 17.13 1.93 9.68
C GLN A 164 18.07 2.59 8.65
N GLY A 165 18.02 3.93 8.51
CA GLY A 165 18.98 4.70 7.71
C GLY A 165 20.40 4.67 8.28
N SER A 166 20.57 4.73 9.60
CA SER A 166 21.89 4.62 10.24
C SER A 166 22.49 3.21 10.15
N ALA A 167 21.67 2.16 10.21
CA ALA A 167 22.14 0.78 10.00
C ALA A 167 22.57 0.52 8.54
N ALA A 168 21.88 1.14 7.56
CA ALA A 168 22.24 1.06 6.16
C ALA A 168 23.53 1.86 5.84
N LEU A 169 23.77 3.00 6.51
CA LEU A 169 24.99 3.78 6.34
C LEU A 169 26.22 3.18 7.06
N CYS A 170 26.04 2.42 8.14
CA CYS A 170 27.16 1.71 8.79
C CYS A 170 27.55 0.38 8.12
N ALA A 171 26.68 -0.20 7.29
CA ALA A 171 26.98 -1.44 6.57
C ALA A 171 27.83 -1.24 5.29
N ASP A 172 27.99 0.01 4.82
CA ASP A 172 28.60 0.31 3.52
C ASP A 172 30.08 0.78 3.61
N THR A 173 30.70 0.72 4.79
CA THR A 173 32.10 1.16 4.99
C THR A 173 33.12 0.02 5.14
N THR A 174 32.72 -1.26 5.04
CA THR A 174 33.65 -2.39 5.24
C THR A 174 33.94 -3.21 3.98
N ARG A 175 33.62 -2.72 2.78
CA ARG A 175 33.80 -3.53 1.55
C ARG A 175 34.46 -2.81 0.38
N THR A 176 35.60 -2.16 0.60
CA THR A 176 36.56 -1.93 -0.49
C THR A 176 38.01 -1.91 -0.02
N ALA A 177 38.54 -3.06 0.37
CA ALA A 177 39.96 -3.32 0.26
C ALA A 177 40.15 -4.81 -0.05
N THR A 178 40.99 -5.11 -1.04
CA THR A 178 41.36 -6.46 -1.56
C THR A 178 40.53 -6.93 -2.76
N HIS A 179 40.91 -6.50 -3.97
CA HIS A 179 41.61 -7.40 -4.90
C HIS A 179 42.05 -6.64 -6.17
N ALA A 180 43.36 -6.54 -6.38
CA ALA A 180 43.94 -6.20 -7.68
C ALA A 180 43.93 -7.46 -8.58
N PRO A 181 43.70 -7.33 -9.90
CA PRO A 181 44.10 -8.35 -10.86
C PRO A 181 45.39 -7.96 -11.58
N GLN A 182 46.30 -8.93 -11.62
CA GLN A 182 47.60 -8.86 -12.28
C GLN A 182 47.47 -8.79 -13.82
N ARG A 183 48.34 -7.99 -14.42
CA ARG A 183 48.70 -7.99 -15.84
C ARG A 183 49.29 -9.34 -16.26
N ARG A 184 48.92 -9.81 -17.46
CA ARG A 184 49.86 -10.51 -18.36
C ARG A 184 49.53 -10.22 -19.84
N GLU A 185 50.48 -9.59 -20.49
CA GLU A 185 50.64 -9.39 -21.94
C GLU A 185 50.82 -10.74 -22.66
N ALA A 186 50.09 -10.98 -23.76
CA ALA A 186 50.43 -10.72 -25.17
C ALA A 186 50.87 -11.98 -25.94
N ARG A 187 50.29 -12.20 -27.13
CA ARG A 187 50.99 -12.66 -28.34
C ARG A 187 50.16 -12.39 -29.62
N ARG A 188 50.84 -11.79 -30.60
CA ARG A 188 50.45 -11.41 -31.98
C ARG A 188 50.06 -12.66 -32.81
N GLY A 189 48.97 -12.66 -33.59
CA GLY A 189 48.88 -12.31 -35.04
C GLY A 189 48.99 -13.57 -35.95
N PRO A 190 48.75 -13.57 -37.28
CA PRO A 190 48.06 -12.59 -38.16
C PRO A 190 47.15 -13.19 -39.30
N ARG A 191 46.46 -12.29 -40.04
CA ARG A 191 46.14 -12.26 -41.51
C ARG A 191 45.11 -13.21 -42.20
N GLY A 192 44.35 -12.57 -43.10
CA GLY A 192 43.74 -13.10 -44.35
C GLY A 192 42.22 -13.19 -44.30
N GLY A 193 41.39 -12.70 -45.23
CA GLY A 193 41.45 -11.97 -46.50
C GLY A 193 39.99 -11.45 -46.75
N GLU A 194 39.76 -10.36 -47.49
CA GLU A 194 39.30 -10.38 -48.90
C GLU A 194 38.17 -11.41 -49.16
N SER A 195 36.98 -11.13 -49.70
CA SER A 195 36.51 -10.13 -50.67
C SER A 195 35.01 -10.32 -50.94
N VAL A 196 34.31 -9.23 -51.29
CA VAL A 196 33.33 -9.07 -52.40
C VAL A 196 32.11 -10.03 -52.50
N GLY A 197 30.90 -9.46 -52.66
CA GLY A 197 29.79 -10.21 -53.24
C GLY A 197 28.39 -9.58 -53.14
N ARG A 198 28.00 -8.89 -54.21
CA ARG A 198 26.73 -8.18 -54.49
C ARG A 198 25.59 -9.14 -54.91
N VAL A 199 24.36 -8.59 -55.00
CA VAL A 199 23.16 -9.08 -55.76
C VAL A 199 22.31 -10.10 -54.98
N ARG A 200 21.00 -9.97 -54.77
CA ARG A 200 19.90 -9.32 -55.52
C ARG A 200 18.78 -8.91 -54.57
#